data_AF-A0AAD6ASZ0-F1
#
_entry.id   AF-A0AAD6ASZ0-F1
#
_cell.length_a   1.000
_cell.length_b   1.000
_cell.length_c   1.000
_cell.angle_alpha   90.00
_cell.angle_beta   90.00
_cell.angle_gamma   90.00
#
_symmetry.space_group_name_H-M   'P 1'
#
loop_
_entity.id
_entity.type
_entity.pdbx_description
1 polymer ?
#
loop_
_entity_poly.entity_id
_entity_poly.type
_entity_poly.pdbx_seq_one_letter_code
_entity_poly.pdbx_strand_id
1 'polypeptide(L)'
;MKDYDESTAFLGQWGRFQQVVFFLLCASIVPNGFGVFSVVFLTDIPRHHCLIPEENLTQDWRDAIIPIEVVNGKQEQSRCSRYRLDVVRNLSAQGFIPGRDVNLTELEQEGCVDGWSYSKDNYQSTIVSEVCVPI
;
A
#
# COMPACT_ATOMS: atom_id res chain seq x y z
N MET A 1 -49.50 11.23 11.36
CA MET A 1 -48.61 10.40 10.53
C MET A 1 -49.53 9.60 9.64
N LYS A 2 -49.63 9.95 8.35
CA LYS A 2 -50.55 9.28 7.41
C LYS A 2 -50.07 7.84 7.24
N ASP A 3 -50.98 6.88 7.32
CA ASP A 3 -50.65 5.46 7.28
C ASP A 3 -49.98 5.14 5.94
N TYR A 4 -48.80 4.52 5.99
CA TYR A 4 -47.98 4.28 4.80
C TYR A 4 -48.70 3.31 3.84
N ASP A 5 -49.50 2.39 4.40
CA ASP A 5 -50.35 1.47 3.65
C ASP A 5 -51.48 2.19 2.90
N GLU A 6 -52.12 3.19 3.51
CA GLU A 6 -53.21 3.94 2.85
C GLU A 6 -52.68 4.79 1.69
N SER A 7 -51.46 5.33 1.84
CA SER A 7 -50.81 6.15 0.81
C SER A 7 -50.22 5.31 -0.33
N THR A 8 -49.91 4.03 -0.09
CA THR A 8 -49.38 3.10 -1.10
C THR A 8 -50.44 2.13 -1.66
N ALA A 9 -51.67 2.16 -1.15
CA ALA A 9 -52.78 1.30 -1.60
C ALA A 9 -53.03 1.34 -3.11
N PHE A 10 -52.73 2.46 -3.78
CA PHE A 10 -52.87 2.59 -5.25
C PHE A 10 -51.84 1.76 -6.04
N LEU A 11 -50.71 1.39 -5.44
CA LEU A 11 -49.64 0.60 -6.08
C LEU A 11 -50.00 -0.88 -6.24
N GLY A 12 -51.07 -1.33 -5.59
CA GLY A 12 -51.53 -2.71 -5.61
C GLY A 12 -50.63 -3.68 -4.85
N GLN A 13 -50.99 -4.97 -4.88
CA GLN A 13 -50.22 -6.03 -4.23
C GLN A 13 -48.92 -6.32 -5.00
N TRP A 14 -47.93 -6.86 -4.29
CA TRP A 14 -46.62 -7.26 -4.83
C TRP A 14 -46.77 -8.28 -5.98
N GLY A 15 -46.89 -7.78 -7.21
CA GLY A 15 -47.23 -8.58 -8.39
C GLY A 15 -46.01 -9.25 -9.04
N ARG A 16 -46.25 -10.22 -9.93
CA ARG A 16 -45.17 -10.94 -10.65
C ARG A 16 -44.21 -10.00 -11.41
N PHE A 17 -44.74 -8.92 -11.99
CA PHE A 17 -43.92 -7.91 -12.68
C PHE A 17 -43.00 -7.16 -11.71
N GLN A 18 -43.52 -6.71 -10.55
CA GLN A 18 -42.72 -6.05 -9.51
C GLN A 18 -41.66 -6.99 -8.94
N GLN A 19 -42.00 -8.27 -8.70
CA GLN A 19 -41.04 -9.32 -8.31
C GLN A 19 -39.89 -9.43 -9.31
N VAL A 20 -40.21 -9.59 -10.59
CA VAL A 20 -39.20 -9.78 -11.64
C VAL A 20 -38.30 -8.55 -11.75
N VAL A 21 -38.86 -7.34 -11.77
CA VAL A 21 -38.07 -6.10 -11.84
C VAL A 21 -37.18 -5.93 -10.61
N PHE A 22 -37.70 -6.19 -9.41
CA PHE A 22 -36.93 -6.12 -8.17
C PHE A 22 -35.74 -7.09 -8.18
N PHE A 23 -35.98 -8.37 -8.51
CA PHE A 23 -34.90 -9.35 -8.55
C PHE A 23 -33.88 -9.05 -9.66
N LEU A 24 -34.31 -8.54 -10.81
CA LEU A 24 -33.39 -8.09 -11.86
C LEU A 24 -32.54 -6.90 -11.42
N LEU A 25 -33.13 -5.94 -10.70
CA LEU A 25 -32.40 -4.81 -10.11
C LEU A 25 -31.40 -5.29 -9.04
N CYS A 26 -31.80 -6.20 -8.14
CA CYS A 26 -30.88 -6.77 -7.17
C CYS A 26 -29.74 -7.54 -7.86
N ALA A 27 -30.07 -8.35 -8.86
CA ALA A 27 -29.09 -9.13 -9.62
C ALA A 27 -28.09 -8.23 -10.38
N SER A 28 -28.50 -7.04 -10.82
CA SER A 28 -27.59 -6.09 -11.44
C SER A 28 -26.76 -5.32 -10.41
N ILE A 29 -27.32 -4.95 -9.26
CA ILE A 29 -26.60 -4.16 -8.24
C ILE A 29 -25.48 -4.96 -7.58
N VAL A 30 -25.69 -6.25 -7.30
CA VAL A 30 -24.70 -7.10 -6.60
C VAL A 30 -23.31 -7.13 -7.31
N PRO A 31 -23.20 -7.45 -8.61
CA PRO A 31 -21.91 -7.46 -9.30
C PRO A 31 -21.29 -6.06 -9.41
N ASN A 32 -22.10 -4.99 -9.53
CA ASN A 32 -21.59 -3.62 -9.52
C ASN A 32 -20.96 -3.26 -8.17
N GLY A 33 -21.62 -3.60 -7.05
CA GLY A 33 -21.07 -3.40 -5.72
C GLY A 33 -19.76 -4.17 -5.51
N PHE A 34 -19.68 -5.40 -6.01
CA PHE A 34 -18.45 -6.20 -5.96
C PHE A 34 -17.30 -5.55 -6.73
N GLY A 35 -17.58 -4.95 -7.89
CA GLY A 35 -16.59 -4.20 -8.67
C GLY A 35 -16.02 -2.99 -7.94
N VAL A 36 -16.84 -2.25 -7.19
CA VAL A 36 -16.34 -1.13 -6.37
C VAL A 36 -15.53 -1.63 -5.17
N PHE A 37 -15.98 -2.73 -4.55
CA PHE A 37 -15.30 -3.29 -3.38
C PHE A 37 -13.92 -3.86 -3.73
N SER A 38 -13.76 -4.45 -4.92
CA SER A 38 -12.46 -4.99 -5.35
C SER A 38 -11.38 -3.90 -5.50
N VAL A 39 -11.77 -2.66 -5.83
CA VAL A 39 -10.84 -1.53 -5.93
C VAL A 39 -10.07 -1.33 -4.64
N VAL A 40 -10.72 -1.48 -3.48
CA VAL A 40 -10.08 -1.30 -2.17
C VAL A 40 -8.84 -2.20 -2.00
N PHE A 41 -8.89 -3.43 -2.54
CA PHE A 41 -7.76 -4.36 -2.47
C PHE A 41 -6.77 -4.15 -3.61
N LEU A 42 -7.26 -3.79 -4.79
CA LEU A 42 -6.41 -3.56 -5.96
C LEU A 42 -5.59 -2.28 -5.85
N THR A 43 -6.07 -1.27 -5.13
CA THR A 43 -5.39 0.01 -4.95
C THR A 43 -4.75 0.17 -3.58
N ASP A 44 -4.69 -0.90 -2.78
CA ASP A 44 -3.99 -0.83 -1.50
C ASP A 44 -2.49 -0.60 -1.73
N ILE A 45 -1.86 0.08 -0.78
CA ILE A 45 -0.42 0.37 -0.80
C ILE A 45 0.25 -0.63 0.14
N PRO A 46 0.86 -1.71 -0.39
CA PRO A 46 1.57 -2.65 0.44
C PRO A 46 2.76 -1.97 1.11
N ARG A 47 3.23 -2.57 2.20
CA ARG A 47 4.46 -2.14 2.86
C ARG A 47 5.59 -2.12 1.84
N HIS A 48 6.30 -1.01 1.79
CA HIS A 48 7.36 -0.79 0.83
C HIS A 48 8.54 -0.08 1.47
N HIS A 49 9.68 -0.21 0.82
CA HIS A 49 10.92 0.47 1.15
C HIS A 49 11.60 0.93 -0.13
N CYS A 50 12.59 1.82 -0.03
CA CYS A 50 13.38 2.20 -1.20
C CYS A 50 14.03 0.98 -1.83
N LEU A 51 14.08 0.94 -3.16
CA LEU A 51 14.83 -0.07 -3.89
C LEU A 51 16.33 0.13 -3.59
N ILE A 52 16.97 -0.95 -3.17
CA ILE A 52 18.42 -1.00 -2.96
C ILE A 52 19.01 -1.65 -4.21
N PRO A 53 19.79 -0.93 -5.03
CA PRO A 53 20.39 -1.53 -6.22
C PRO A 53 21.34 -2.66 -5.80
N GLU A 54 21.38 -3.74 -6.60
CA GLU A 54 22.27 -4.89 -6.40
C GLU A 54 23.73 -4.57 -6.75
N GLU A 55 24.29 -3.58 -6.06
CA GLU A 55 25.69 -3.23 -6.14
C GLU A 55 26.50 -3.88 -5.00
N ASN A 56 27.82 -3.70 -5.06
CA ASN A 56 28.84 -4.25 -4.16
C ASN A 56 28.79 -3.70 -2.72
N LEU A 57 27.61 -3.63 -2.11
CA LEU A 57 27.43 -3.33 -0.69
C LEU A 57 27.63 -4.61 0.13
N THR A 58 28.27 -4.49 1.28
CA THR A 58 28.27 -5.56 2.30
C THR A 58 26.86 -5.80 2.84
N GLN A 59 26.58 -7.03 3.27
CA GLN A 59 25.26 -7.43 3.78
C GLN A 59 24.79 -6.51 4.92
N ASP A 60 25.70 -6.17 5.85
CA ASP A 60 25.40 -5.27 6.96
C ASP A 60 24.89 -3.89 6.50
N TRP A 61 25.45 -3.35 5.43
CA TRP A 61 25.02 -2.08 4.86
C TRP A 61 23.70 -2.21 4.11
N ARG A 62 23.38 -3.36 3.48
CA ARG A 62 22.07 -3.58 2.85
C ARG A 62 20.94 -3.56 3.88
N ASP A 63 21.17 -4.12 5.06
CA ASP A 63 20.16 -4.18 6.11
C ASP A 63 20.03 -2.84 6.86
N ALA A 64 21.11 -2.04 6.91
CA ALA A 64 21.16 -0.76 7.61
C ALA A 64 20.88 0.49 6.74
N ILE A 65 20.85 0.36 5.41
CA ILE A 65 20.67 1.50 4.50
C ILE A 65 19.29 2.18 4.64
N ILE A 66 18.29 1.43 5.08
CA ILE A 66 16.95 1.96 5.34
C ILE A 66 16.90 2.39 6.80
N PRO A 67 16.68 3.69 7.10
CA PRO A 67 16.61 4.17 8.47
C PRO A 67 15.42 3.55 9.20
N ILE A 68 15.60 3.30 10.50
CA ILE A 68 14.54 2.81 11.37
C ILE A 68 13.83 4.01 11.98
N GLU A 69 12.54 4.14 11.73
CA GLU A 69 11.69 5.17 12.29
C GLU A 69 10.75 4.59 13.33
N VAL A 70 10.45 5.38 14.37
CA VAL A 70 9.48 4.99 15.39
C VAL A 70 8.12 5.53 14.99
N VAL A 71 7.30 4.69 14.37
CA VAL A 71 5.92 5.02 13.99
C VAL A 71 4.98 4.34 14.98
N ASN A 72 4.16 5.13 15.68
CA ASN A 72 3.20 4.63 16.68
C ASN A 72 3.82 3.74 17.78
N GLY A 73 5.05 4.06 18.21
CA GLY A 73 5.75 3.34 19.26
C GLY A 73 6.35 1.99 18.84
N LYS A 74 6.28 1.65 17.54
CA LYS A 74 6.97 0.49 16.96
C LYS A 74 8.11 0.98 16.08
N GLN A 75 9.25 0.27 16.16
CA GLN A 75 10.37 0.47 15.25
C GLN A 75 10.03 -0.21 13.91
N GLU A 76 9.85 0.58 12.86
CA GLU A 76 9.65 0.10 11.50
C GLU A 76 10.70 0.73 10.57
N GLN A 77 11.05 0.04 9.49
CA GLN A 77 11.89 0.63 8.44
C GLN A 77 11.14 1.79 7.76
N SER A 78 11.87 2.86 7.42
CA SER A 78 11.30 3.99 6.69
C SER A 78 10.82 3.54 5.32
N ARG A 79 9.67 4.11 4.90
CA ARG A 79 8.99 3.75 3.66
C ARG A 79 9.42 4.63 2.48
N CYS A 80 9.86 5.85 2.77
CA CYS A 80 10.06 6.90 1.77
C CYS A 80 11.50 7.43 1.71
N SER A 81 12.31 7.14 2.72
CA SER A 81 13.71 7.59 2.77
C SER A 81 14.68 6.43 2.93
N ARG A 82 15.90 6.66 2.44
CA ARG A 82 17.07 5.82 2.67
C ARG A 82 18.28 6.71 2.93
N TYR A 83 19.36 6.16 3.48
CA TYR A 83 20.62 6.89 3.52
C TYR A 83 21.18 7.08 2.11
N ARG A 84 21.84 8.21 1.89
CA ARG A 84 22.47 8.57 0.62
C ARG A 84 23.41 7.47 0.12
N LEU A 85 23.09 6.91 -1.05
CA LEU A 85 23.82 5.76 -1.62
C LEU A 85 25.31 6.05 -1.81
N ASP A 86 25.66 7.26 -2.24
CA ASP A 86 27.03 7.69 -2.50
C ASP A 86 27.89 7.70 -1.23
N VAL A 87 27.32 8.13 -0.10
CA VAL A 87 27.99 8.10 1.21
C VAL A 87 28.14 6.66 1.69
N VAL A 88 27.06 5.87 1.65
CA VAL A 88 27.06 4.48 2.09
C VAL A 88 28.03 3.62 1.28
N ARG A 89 28.11 3.82 -0.04
CA ARG A 89 29.04 3.11 -0.91
C ARG A 89 30.49 3.36 -0.52
N ASN A 90 30.85 4.61 -0.23
CA ASN A 90 32.20 4.96 0.20
C ASN A 90 32.57 4.30 1.54
N LEU A 91 31.64 4.30 2.50
CA LEU A 91 31.84 3.67 3.81
C LEU A 91 31.94 2.15 3.71
N SER A 92 31.11 1.53 2.88
CA SER A 92 31.17 0.08 2.61
C SER A 92 32.48 -0.31 1.93
N ALA A 93 32.97 0.48 0.96
CA ALA A 93 34.26 0.24 0.32
C ALA A 93 35.46 0.37 1.27
N GLN A 94 35.34 1.20 2.30
CA GLN A 94 36.33 1.32 3.38
C GLN A 94 36.24 0.19 4.42
N GLY A 95 35.23 -0.69 4.32
CA GLY A 95 35.05 -1.83 5.21
C GLY A 95 34.47 -1.47 6.59
N PHE A 96 33.85 -0.29 6.73
CA PHE A 96 33.21 0.10 7.98
C PHE A 96 31.91 -0.65 8.22
N ILE A 97 31.63 -0.97 9.48
CA ILE A 97 30.41 -1.67 9.90
C ILE A 97 29.38 -0.63 10.41
N PRO A 98 28.15 -0.62 9.88
CA PRO A 98 27.11 0.32 10.30
C PRO A 98 26.77 0.14 11.79
N GLY A 99 26.62 1.25 12.53
CA GLY A 99 26.27 1.26 13.96
C GLY A 99 27.41 0.93 14.92
N ARG A 100 28.55 0.42 14.42
CA ARG A 100 29.77 0.21 15.22
C ARG A 100 30.82 1.26 14.92
N ASP A 101 31.18 1.39 13.65
CA ASP A 101 32.22 2.31 13.20
C ASP A 101 31.63 3.64 12.69
N VAL A 102 30.33 3.64 12.37
CA VAL A 102 29.60 4.79 11.82
C VAL A 102 28.28 4.97 12.57
N ASN A 103 28.04 6.19 13.06
CA ASN A 103 26.75 6.60 13.62
C ASN A 103 25.74 6.84 12.50
N LEU A 104 24.74 5.96 12.38
CA LEU A 104 23.73 6.02 11.33
C LEU A 104 22.90 7.33 11.38
N THR A 105 22.67 7.88 12.57
CA THR A 105 21.89 9.12 12.76
C THR A 105 22.56 10.36 12.16
N GLU A 106 23.87 10.33 11.93
CA GLU A 106 24.63 11.44 11.34
C GLU A 106 24.67 11.38 9.81
N LEU A 107 24.19 10.29 9.21
CA LEU A 107 24.19 10.13 7.77
C LEU A 107 23.05 10.92 7.12
N GLU A 108 23.37 11.54 5.99
CA GLU A 108 22.38 12.22 5.16
C GLU A 108 21.38 11.20 4.57
N GLN A 109 20.10 11.56 4.65
CA GLN A 109 19.01 10.79 4.06
C GLN A 109 18.57 11.41 2.74
N GLU A 110 18.15 10.57 1.80
CA GLU A 110 17.55 10.94 0.53
C GLU A 110 16.22 10.22 0.33
N GLY A 111 15.35 10.76 -0.53
CA GLY A 111 14.14 10.08 -0.96
C GLY A 111 14.44 8.88 -1.87
N CYS A 112 13.47 7.97 -2.03
CA CYS A 112 13.61 6.85 -2.95
C CYS A 112 13.64 7.32 -4.42
N VAL A 113 14.83 7.54 -4.98
CA VAL A 113 15.01 7.95 -6.39
C VAL A 113 15.05 6.78 -7.36
N ASP A 114 15.52 5.62 -6.91
CA ASP A 114 15.68 4.41 -7.74
C ASP A 114 14.42 3.53 -7.77
N GLY A 115 13.31 4.04 -7.22
CA GLY A 115 12.05 3.32 -7.09
C GLY A 115 11.87 2.62 -5.74
N TRP A 116 10.87 1.73 -5.69
CA TRP A 116 10.40 1.08 -4.47
C TRP A 116 10.38 -0.43 -4.61
N SER A 117 10.67 -1.11 -3.50
CA SER A 117 10.47 -2.54 -3.33
C SER A 117 9.25 -2.77 -2.42
N TYR A 118 8.24 -3.45 -2.94
CA TYR A 118 6.99 -3.75 -2.25
C TYR A 118 7.00 -5.16 -1.67
N SER A 119 6.53 -5.30 -0.42
CA SER A 119 6.34 -6.60 0.23
C SER A 119 5.18 -7.37 -0.42
N LYS A 120 5.37 -8.70 -0.52
CA LYS A 120 4.38 -9.65 -1.03
C LYS A 120 3.67 -10.46 0.06
N ASP A 121 3.75 -10.02 1.31
CA ASP A 121 3.18 -10.76 2.45
C ASP A 121 1.64 -10.88 2.36
N ASN A 122 0.98 -9.80 1.97
CA ASN A 122 -0.49 -9.72 1.91
C ASN A 122 -1.04 -9.81 0.48
N TYR A 123 -0.29 -9.30 -0.50
CA TYR A 123 -0.71 -9.17 -1.89
C TYR A 123 0.40 -9.66 -2.81
N GLN A 124 0.05 -10.41 -3.87
CA GLN A 124 1.03 -10.75 -4.91
C GLN A 124 1.43 -9.51 -5.71
N SER A 125 0.44 -8.70 -6.05
CA SER A 125 0.58 -7.38 -6.66
C SER A 125 -0.67 -6.54 -6.43
N THR A 126 -0.48 -5.23 -6.41
CA THR A 126 -1.53 -4.20 -6.44
C THR A 126 -1.26 -3.27 -7.61
N ILE A 127 -2.25 -2.47 -8.02
CA ILE A 127 -2.07 -1.44 -9.06
C ILE A 127 -0.92 -0.51 -8.67
N VAL A 128 -0.76 -0.20 -7.37
CA VAL A 128 0.33 0.64 -6.88
C VAL A 128 1.70 -0.03 -7.02
N SER A 129 1.81 -1.35 -6.85
CA SER A 129 3.10 -2.05 -7.01
C SER A 129 3.49 -2.25 -8.48
N GLU A 130 2.52 -2.33 -9.39
CA GLU A 130 2.74 -2.58 -10.82
C GLU A 130 2.89 -1.28 -11.62
N VAL A 131 2.10 -0.27 -11.28
CA VAL A 131 2.15 1.05 -11.90
C VAL A 131 2.82 1.97 -10.90
N CYS A 132 4.06 2.35 -11.19
CA CYS A 132 4.85 3.24 -10.33
C CYS A 132 4.16 4.61 -10.26
N VAL A 133 3.31 4.79 -9.25
CA VAL A 133 2.63 6.07 -8.98
C VAL A 133 3.48 6.82 -7.97
N PRO A 134 4.03 8.00 -8.32
CA PRO A 134 4.65 8.87 -7.32
C PRO A 134 3.55 9.32 -6.35
N ILE A 135 3.72 8.97 -5.07
CA ILE A 135 2.85 9.37 -3.96
C ILE A 135 3.19 10.80 -3.55
#